data_AF-Q2N2L2-F1
#
_entry.id   AF-Q2N2L2-F1
#
_cell.length_a   1.000
_cell.length_b   1.000
_cell.length_c   1.000
_cell.angle_alpha   90.00
_cell.angle_beta   90.00
_cell.angle_gamma   90.00
#
_symmetry.space_group_name_H-M   'P 1'
#
loop_
_entity.id
_entity.type
_entity.pdbx_description
1 polymer ?
#
loop_
_entity_poly.entity_id
_entity_poly.type
_entity_poly.pdbx_seq_one_letter_code
_entity_poly.pdbx_strand_id
1 'polypeptide(L)'
;MSDTTQVRAMDDYFHSLLLDEALLPELPEVPEPAPVVRLQRQPQVQPEVVVQPYLEADERLEQLSELLAQVGQVQFEMDALSHEEVISEPLQIEAEDALLPVEPVWPEEMPAPAVAEPSALVMTETAVELAPQAEVVPSTWENIDTGKEFQALFFEVAGVTFAVPLTELGGIHQLGEVSSLFGQPDWYRGIMTSREQKMNVVDTAQWVMPGQHLEIADYKYLIMLGESPWGLACHHLKGTELLHRDQVKWRHQEGKRPWLAGMVKEKMCALLHVRELLLLLERGVNIEGR
;
A
#
# COMPACT_ATOMS: atom_id res chain seq x y z
N MET A 1 -29.64 -20.74 -52.26
CA MET A 1 -30.83 -21.22 -51.53
C MET A 1 -30.46 -21.58 -50.09
N SER A 2 -29.59 -20.78 -49.45
CA SER A 2 -28.95 -21.14 -48.17
C SER A 2 -29.28 -20.14 -47.06
N ASP A 3 -29.68 -18.91 -47.41
CA ASP A 3 -29.99 -17.85 -46.43
C ASP A 3 -31.35 -18.01 -45.75
N THR A 4 -32.38 -18.47 -46.46
CA THR A 4 -33.74 -18.60 -45.90
C THR A 4 -33.82 -19.68 -44.81
N THR A 5 -32.98 -20.72 -44.91
CA THR A 5 -32.93 -21.82 -43.94
C THR A 5 -32.23 -21.40 -42.65
N GLN A 6 -31.24 -20.50 -42.74
CA GLN A 6 -30.48 -20.04 -41.58
C GLN A 6 -31.26 -19.02 -40.75
N VAL A 7 -32.03 -18.14 -41.41
CA VAL A 7 -32.94 -17.21 -40.71
C VAL A 7 -34.05 -17.96 -39.98
N ARG A 8 -34.62 -19.00 -40.59
CA ARG A 8 -35.67 -19.81 -39.95
C ARG A 8 -35.15 -20.59 -38.73
N ALA A 9 -33.92 -21.08 -38.78
CA ALA A 9 -33.30 -21.75 -37.64
C ALA A 9 -32.99 -20.80 -36.47
N MET A 10 -32.69 -19.52 -36.76
CA MET A 10 -32.51 -18.50 -35.72
C MET A 10 -33.82 -18.10 -35.05
N ASP A 11 -34.91 -17.96 -35.82
CA ASP A 11 -36.24 -17.67 -35.25
C ASP A 11 -36.75 -18.81 -34.37
N ASP A 12 -36.57 -20.07 -34.79
CA ASP A 12 -36.96 -21.24 -33.98
C ASP A 12 -36.17 -21.32 -32.66
N TYR A 13 -34.88 -20.94 -32.67
CA TYR A 13 -34.07 -20.86 -31.44
C TYR A 13 -34.53 -19.73 -30.52
N PHE A 14 -34.87 -18.56 -31.07
CA PHE A 14 -35.39 -17.44 -30.29
C PHE A 14 -36.75 -17.75 -29.67
N HIS A 15 -37.61 -18.44 -30.41
CA HIS A 15 -38.89 -18.94 -29.88
C HIS A 15 -38.70 -20.04 -28.83
N SER A 16 -37.71 -20.93 -28.99
CA SER A 16 -37.40 -21.95 -27.98
C SER A 16 -36.94 -21.31 -26.67
N LEU A 17 -36.10 -20.28 -26.70
CA LEU A 17 -35.64 -19.58 -25.48
C LEU A 17 -36.76 -18.83 -24.75
N LEU A 18 -37.71 -18.25 -25.49
CA LEU A 18 -38.88 -17.57 -24.91
C LEU A 18 -39.90 -18.56 -24.32
N LEU A 19 -39.96 -19.80 -24.82
CA LEU A 19 -40.79 -20.86 -24.24
C LEU A 19 -40.10 -21.60 -23.09
N ASP A 20 -38.76 -21.60 -23.02
CA ASP A 20 -37.99 -22.28 -21.96
C ASP A 20 -37.99 -21.51 -20.63
N GLU A 21 -38.40 -20.23 -20.63
CA GLU A 21 -38.67 -19.46 -19.40
C GLU A 21 -39.98 -19.91 -18.70
N ALA A 22 -40.80 -20.75 -19.35
CA ALA A 22 -42.07 -21.22 -18.82
C ALA A 22 -42.02 -22.60 -18.12
N LEU A 23 -40.85 -23.22 -17.96
CA LEU A 23 -40.70 -24.56 -17.36
C LEU A 23 -39.69 -24.63 -16.21
N LEU A 24 -39.79 -23.71 -15.24
CA LEU A 24 -39.22 -23.95 -13.91
C LEU A 24 -40.16 -24.85 -13.07
N PRO A 25 -39.62 -25.88 -12.39
CA PRO A 25 -40.40 -26.73 -11.49
C PRO A 25 -40.87 -25.94 -10.25
N GLU A 26 -42.09 -26.27 -9.82
CA GLU A 26 -42.87 -25.62 -8.76
C GLU A 26 -42.09 -25.38 -7.45
N LEU A 27 -41.97 -24.11 -7.06
CA LEU A 27 -41.68 -23.67 -5.70
C LEU A 27 -43.01 -23.42 -4.96
N PRO A 28 -43.05 -23.57 -3.62
CA PRO A 28 -44.28 -23.78 -2.87
C PRO A 28 -45.24 -22.58 -2.91
N GLU A 29 -46.52 -22.90 -2.87
CA GLU A 29 -47.69 -22.03 -2.92
C GLU A 29 -47.54 -20.74 -2.07
N VAL A 30 -47.58 -19.60 -2.75
CA VAL A 30 -47.87 -18.30 -2.15
C VAL A 30 -49.40 -18.15 -2.11
N PRO A 31 -50.04 -17.98 -0.94
CA PRO A 31 -51.48 -17.74 -0.88
C PRO A 31 -51.85 -16.37 -1.47
N GLU A 32 -53.01 -16.34 -2.11
CA GLU A 32 -53.62 -15.22 -2.84
C GLU A 32 -53.67 -13.86 -2.09
N PRO A 33 -53.73 -12.74 -2.82
CA PRO A 33 -53.81 -11.42 -2.21
C PRO A 33 -55.19 -11.16 -1.58
N ALA A 34 -55.21 -11.07 -0.25
CA ALA A 34 -56.29 -10.46 0.52
C ALA A 34 -56.48 -8.97 0.11
N PRO A 35 -57.70 -8.40 0.26
CA PRO A 35 -58.04 -7.10 -0.31
C PRO A 35 -57.14 -5.98 0.20
N VAL A 36 -56.75 -5.11 -0.74
CA VAL A 36 -55.98 -3.89 -0.51
C VAL A 36 -56.68 -3.02 0.53
N VAL A 37 -56.24 -3.10 1.78
CA VAL A 37 -56.51 -2.06 2.77
C VAL A 37 -55.64 -0.87 2.36
N ARG A 38 -56.28 0.14 1.76
CA ARG A 38 -55.74 1.50 1.73
C ARG A 38 -55.50 1.94 3.17
N LEU A 39 -54.27 1.76 3.66
CA LEU A 39 -53.79 2.47 4.84
C LEU A 39 -53.73 3.95 4.45
N GLN A 40 -54.81 4.65 4.79
CA GLN A 40 -54.76 6.08 5.02
C GLN A 40 -53.55 6.34 5.92
N ARG A 41 -52.59 7.13 5.45
CA ARG A 41 -51.54 7.71 6.32
C ARG A 41 -52.26 8.52 7.39
N GLN A 42 -52.53 7.89 8.53
CA GLN A 42 -52.78 8.62 9.76
C GLN A 42 -51.46 9.28 10.15
N PRO A 43 -51.43 10.58 10.41
CA PRO A 43 -50.23 11.24 10.90
C PRO A 43 -49.95 10.68 12.30
N GLN A 44 -48.91 9.87 12.42
CA GLN A 44 -48.39 9.51 13.74
C GLN A 44 -47.72 10.75 14.31
N VAL A 45 -48.32 11.27 15.38
CA VAL A 45 -47.76 12.29 16.26
C VAL A 45 -46.48 11.71 16.85
N GLN A 46 -45.34 12.11 16.30
CA GLN A 46 -44.05 11.93 16.96
C GLN A 46 -44.05 12.81 18.23
N PRO A 47 -43.49 12.36 19.37
CA PRO A 47 -43.26 13.28 20.48
C PRO A 47 -42.35 14.39 19.96
N GLU A 48 -42.84 15.62 20.05
CA GLU A 48 -42.10 16.84 19.77
C GLU A 48 -40.86 16.86 20.66
N VAL A 49 -39.73 16.44 20.11
CA VAL A 49 -38.43 16.72 20.70
C VAL A 49 -38.28 18.23 20.57
N VAL A 50 -38.59 18.92 21.66
CA VAL A 50 -38.28 20.33 21.87
C VAL A 50 -36.78 20.46 21.62
N VAL A 51 -36.42 20.96 20.44
CA VAL A 51 -35.06 21.35 20.12
C VAL A 51 -34.76 22.52 21.04
N GLN A 52 -34.05 22.25 22.14
CA GLN A 52 -33.50 23.30 22.96
C GLN A 52 -32.55 24.11 22.06
N PRO A 53 -32.72 25.44 21.94
CA PRO A 53 -31.80 26.25 21.18
C PRO A 53 -30.43 26.14 21.84
N TYR A 54 -29.46 25.61 21.09
CA TYR A 54 -28.08 25.45 21.51
C TYR A 54 -27.43 26.85 21.55
N LEU A 55 -27.71 27.61 22.62
CA LEU A 55 -27.13 28.94 22.87
C LEU A 55 -25.63 28.86 23.27
N GLU A 56 -25.07 27.66 23.42
CA GLU A 56 -23.64 27.45 23.72
C GLU A 56 -22.73 27.49 22.47
N ALA A 57 -23.30 27.65 21.27
CA ALA A 57 -22.52 27.70 20.03
C ALA A 57 -21.70 29.00 19.89
N ASP A 58 -22.16 30.11 20.45
CA ASP A 58 -21.53 31.41 20.28
C ASP A 58 -20.19 31.53 21.04
N GLU A 59 -20.12 31.10 22.30
CA GLU A 59 -18.88 31.21 23.10
C GLU A 59 -17.72 30.39 22.51
N ARG A 60 -18.01 29.20 21.97
CA ARG A 60 -16.99 28.37 21.31
C ARG A 60 -16.52 28.93 19.98
N LEU A 61 -17.41 29.60 19.24
CA LEU A 61 -17.07 30.25 17.98
C LEU A 61 -16.22 31.50 18.22
N GLU A 62 -16.52 32.27 19.27
CA GLU A 62 -15.68 33.41 19.68
C GLU A 62 -14.28 32.94 20.09
N GLN A 63 -14.17 31.89 20.91
CA GLN A 63 -12.88 31.29 21.28
C GLN A 63 -12.08 30.77 20.07
N LEU A 64 -12.75 30.15 19.09
CA LEU A 64 -12.10 29.70 17.85
C LEU A 64 -11.61 30.88 17.00
N SER A 65 -12.40 31.95 16.91
CA SER A 65 -12.02 33.14 16.14
C SER A 65 -10.80 33.86 16.74
N GLU A 66 -10.70 33.89 18.07
CA GLU A 66 -9.58 34.50 18.79
C GLU A 66 -8.30 33.68 18.62
N LEU A 67 -8.40 32.35 18.66
CA LEU A 67 -7.28 31.44 18.37
C LEU A 67 -6.80 31.56 16.92
N LEU A 68 -7.72 31.66 15.95
CA LEU A 68 -7.36 31.83 14.54
C LEU A 68 -6.69 33.19 14.28
N ALA A 69 -7.11 34.24 14.98
CA ALA A 69 -6.49 35.56 14.89
C ALA A 69 -5.05 35.57 15.45
N GLN A 70 -4.80 34.87 16.55
CA GLN A 70 -3.45 34.73 17.13
C GLN A 70 -2.51 33.97 16.19
N VAL A 71 -2.97 32.90 15.54
CA VAL A 71 -2.15 32.14 14.57
C VAL A 71 -1.81 32.98 13.33
N GLY A 72 -2.75 33.82 12.86
CA GLY A 72 -2.50 34.72 11.74
C GLY A 72 -1.43 35.78 12.03
N GLN A 73 -1.36 36.30 13.26
CA GLN A 73 -0.31 37.25 13.67
C GLN A 73 1.07 36.59 13.71
N VAL A 74 1.17 35.35 14.21
CA VAL A 74 2.44 34.60 14.25
C VAL A 74 2.94 34.25 12.85
N GLN A 75 2.05 33.94 11.89
CA GLN A 75 2.44 33.75 10.50
C GLN A 75 2.98 35.04 9.87
N PHE A 76 2.36 36.19 10.15
CA PHE A 76 2.79 37.48 9.61
C PHE A 76 4.14 37.94 10.19
N GLU A 77 4.40 37.67 11.48
CA GLU A 77 5.70 37.92 12.10
C GLU A 77 6.79 36.98 11.56
N MET A 78 6.45 35.71 11.26
CA MET A 78 7.38 34.75 10.66
C MET A 78 7.74 35.10 9.21
N ASP A 79 6.79 35.62 8.43
CA ASP A 79 7.00 36.07 7.04
C ASP A 79 7.83 37.37 7.00
N ALA A 80 7.56 38.32 7.91
CA ALA A 80 8.31 39.58 7.98
C ALA A 80 9.79 39.39 8.37
N LEU A 81 10.11 38.38 9.18
CA LEU A 81 11.49 38.03 9.53
C LEU A 81 12.24 37.31 8.39
N SER A 82 11.54 36.78 7.40
CA SER A 82 12.14 36.03 6.28
C SER A 82 12.54 36.91 5.08
N HIS A 83 12.10 38.18 5.05
CA HIS A 83 12.23 39.04 3.87
C HIS A 83 13.30 40.15 3.97
N GLU A 84 14.10 40.18 5.04
CA GLU A 84 15.09 41.26 5.26
C GLU A 84 16.56 40.86 5.09
N GLU A 85 16.87 39.77 4.38
CA GLU A 85 18.26 39.50 3.94
C GLU A 85 18.33 38.75 2.59
N VAL A 86 18.10 39.43 1.47
CA VAL A 86 18.81 39.13 0.21
C VAL A 86 18.95 40.42 -0.63
N ILE A 87 19.84 41.31 -0.19
CA ILE A 87 20.53 42.19 -1.14
C ILE A 87 21.83 41.46 -1.48
N SER A 88 21.91 40.89 -2.68
CA SER A 88 23.18 40.53 -3.27
C SER A 88 23.17 40.80 -4.77
N GLU A 89 24.20 41.55 -5.16
CA GLU A 89 24.45 42.18 -6.45
C GLU A 89 24.54 41.18 -7.61
N PRO A 90 24.29 41.62 -8.86
CA PRO A 90 24.45 40.75 -10.03
C PRO A 90 25.96 40.46 -10.24
N LEU A 91 26.37 39.23 -9.97
CA LEU A 91 27.67 38.70 -10.35
C LEU A 91 27.80 38.71 -11.88
N GLN A 92 28.69 39.56 -12.40
CA GLN A 92 29.18 39.52 -13.76
C GLN A 92 29.98 38.23 -13.98
N ILE A 93 29.52 37.40 -14.92
CA ILE A 93 30.30 36.27 -15.43
C ILE A 93 31.14 36.82 -16.59
N GLU A 94 32.42 37.10 -16.32
CA GLU A 94 33.41 37.32 -17.36
C GLU A 94 33.74 35.97 -18.01
N ALA A 95 33.42 35.87 -19.30
CA ALA A 95 33.90 34.81 -20.16
C ALA A 95 35.38 35.07 -20.48
N GLU A 96 36.27 34.22 -19.99
CA GLU A 96 37.66 34.21 -20.44
C GLU A 96 37.96 32.91 -21.20
N ASP A 97 38.27 33.13 -22.46
CA ASP A 97 38.66 32.22 -23.51
C ASP A 97 40.12 31.79 -23.26
N ALA A 98 40.38 30.50 -23.06
CA ALA A 98 41.74 29.96 -23.06
C ALA A 98 41.76 28.54 -23.63
N LEU A 99 41.83 28.49 -24.95
CA LEU A 99 42.11 27.32 -25.78
C LEU A 99 43.54 26.80 -25.51
N LEU A 100 43.69 25.56 -25.03
CA LEU A 100 44.87 24.73 -25.30
C LEU A 100 44.45 23.27 -25.54
N PRO A 101 44.80 22.64 -26.67
CA PRO A 101 44.47 21.24 -26.95
C PRO A 101 45.37 20.30 -26.15
N VAL A 102 44.77 19.36 -25.40
CA VAL A 102 45.49 18.22 -24.81
C VAL A 102 45.28 17.02 -25.73
N GLU A 103 46.34 16.62 -26.43
CA GLU A 103 46.37 15.42 -27.27
C GLU A 103 46.29 14.14 -26.42
N PRO A 104 45.43 13.16 -26.76
CA PRO A 104 45.39 11.88 -26.08
C PRO A 104 46.48 10.94 -26.61
N VAL A 105 47.45 10.60 -25.75
CA VAL A 105 48.47 9.57 -25.99
C VAL A 105 47.86 8.19 -25.75
N TRP A 106 47.74 7.38 -26.81
CA TRP A 106 47.38 5.97 -26.75
C TRP A 106 48.65 5.12 -26.64
N PRO A 107 48.74 4.15 -25.71
CA PRO A 107 49.75 3.11 -25.79
C PRO A 107 49.29 1.99 -26.75
N GLU A 108 49.82 2.00 -27.98
CA GLU A 108 49.93 0.81 -28.82
C GLU A 108 51.13 -0.02 -28.33
N GLU A 109 50.91 -1.19 -27.72
CA GLU A 109 51.87 -2.30 -27.79
C GLU A 109 51.13 -3.66 -27.72
N MET A 110 50.96 -4.27 -28.89
CA MET A 110 51.04 -5.71 -29.11
C MET A 110 52.09 -5.90 -30.21
N PRO A 111 53.11 -6.77 -30.03
CA PRO A 111 52.99 -8.18 -30.41
C PRO A 111 53.84 -9.10 -29.48
N ALA A 112 53.87 -10.44 -29.47
CA ALA A 112 53.52 -11.51 -30.40
C ALA A 112 53.29 -12.83 -29.59
N PRO A 113 52.71 -13.90 -30.18
CA PRO A 113 52.38 -15.13 -29.48
C PRO A 113 53.55 -16.13 -29.48
N ALA A 114 53.84 -16.74 -28.33
CA ALA A 114 54.75 -17.89 -28.21
C ALA A 114 54.04 -19.04 -27.48
N VAL A 115 54.03 -20.18 -28.15
CA VAL A 115 53.40 -21.46 -27.80
C VAL A 115 54.09 -22.10 -26.59
N ALA A 116 53.32 -22.55 -25.59
CA ALA A 116 53.69 -23.67 -24.71
C ALA A 116 52.44 -24.30 -24.07
N GLU A 117 52.44 -25.64 -24.06
CA GLU A 117 51.36 -26.57 -23.74
C GLU A 117 50.92 -26.57 -22.25
N PRO A 118 49.73 -27.12 -21.92
CA PRO A 118 49.21 -27.12 -20.56
C PRO A 118 49.78 -28.28 -19.76
N SER A 119 50.37 -27.99 -18.60
CA SER A 119 50.63 -29.00 -17.57
C SER A 119 49.99 -28.60 -16.26
N ALA A 120 49.25 -29.56 -15.72
CA ALA A 120 48.45 -29.51 -14.52
C ALA A 120 49.28 -29.48 -13.23
N LEU A 121 48.53 -29.29 -12.12
CA LEU A 121 48.86 -29.53 -10.70
C LEU A 121 49.63 -28.39 -10.02
N VAL A 122 49.40 -27.97 -8.78
CA VAL A 122 48.49 -28.32 -7.66
C VAL A 122 48.71 -27.19 -6.63
N MET A 123 47.66 -26.91 -5.83
CA MET A 123 47.60 -26.24 -4.52
C MET A 123 48.90 -25.71 -3.89
N THR A 124 48.89 -24.47 -3.37
CA THR A 124 48.74 -24.15 -1.93
C THR A 124 48.97 -22.66 -1.65
N GLU A 125 48.08 -22.10 -0.82
CA GLU A 125 48.23 -20.96 0.10
C GLU A 125 48.93 -19.68 -0.37
N THR A 126 48.20 -18.56 -0.38
CA THR A 126 48.54 -17.39 0.44
C THR A 126 47.32 -16.47 0.57
N ALA A 127 47.09 -16.07 1.81
CA ALA A 127 46.09 -15.17 2.35
C ALA A 127 45.63 -14.01 1.44
N VAL A 128 44.31 -13.86 1.35
CA VAL A 128 43.67 -12.54 1.23
C VAL A 128 42.68 -12.45 2.39
N GLU A 129 42.93 -11.45 3.23
CA GLU A 129 42.12 -10.99 4.35
C GLU A 129 40.71 -10.67 3.84
N LEU A 130 39.79 -11.63 4.01
CA LEU A 130 38.37 -11.42 3.77
C LEU A 130 37.81 -10.73 5.02
N ALA A 131 37.39 -9.49 4.85
CA ALA A 131 36.52 -8.80 5.80
C ALA A 131 35.37 -9.73 6.21
N PRO A 132 34.96 -9.75 7.49
CA PRO A 132 33.91 -10.65 7.94
C PRO A 132 32.63 -10.31 7.19
N GLN A 133 32.26 -11.16 6.22
CA GLN A 133 30.87 -11.32 5.83
C GLN A 133 30.14 -11.64 7.13
N ALA A 134 29.28 -10.72 7.57
CA ALA A 134 28.34 -10.98 8.63
C ALA A 134 27.61 -12.27 8.25
N GLU A 135 27.92 -13.36 8.95
CA GLU A 135 27.18 -14.59 8.87
C GLU A 135 25.73 -14.23 9.15
N VAL A 136 24.90 -14.31 8.12
CA VAL A 136 23.46 -14.25 8.27
C VAL A 136 23.11 -15.50 9.05
N VAL A 137 23.11 -15.38 10.38
CA VAL A 137 22.59 -16.40 11.28
C VAL A 137 21.28 -16.88 10.69
N PRO A 138 21.03 -18.20 10.58
CA PRO A 138 19.72 -18.68 10.20
C PRO A 138 18.77 -18.20 11.29
N SER A 139 18.11 -17.07 11.02
CA SER A 139 17.15 -16.47 11.92
C SER A 139 16.01 -17.46 12.00
N THR A 140 15.99 -18.22 13.08
CA THR A 140 14.83 -19.02 13.44
C THR A 140 13.64 -18.08 13.42
N TRP A 141 12.64 -18.40 12.59
CA TRP A 141 11.44 -17.59 12.51
C TRP A 141 10.80 -17.51 13.90
N GLU A 142 10.78 -16.31 14.47
CA GLU A 142 10.13 -16.00 15.75
C GLU A 142 8.92 -15.14 15.45
N ASN A 143 7.85 -15.34 16.22
CA ASN A 143 6.65 -14.54 16.08
C ASN A 143 6.78 -13.25 16.90
N ILE A 144 5.96 -12.24 16.59
CA ILE A 144 5.91 -10.96 17.28
C ILE A 144 5.65 -11.16 18.78
N ASP A 145 6.47 -10.53 19.61
CA ASP A 145 6.20 -10.40 21.04
C ASP A 145 5.47 -9.09 21.32
N THR A 146 4.17 -9.20 21.54
CA THR A 146 3.26 -8.06 21.81
C THR A 146 2.86 -7.99 23.28
N GLY A 147 3.41 -8.85 24.15
CA GLY A 147 3.00 -8.93 25.56
C GLY A 147 1.58 -9.47 25.74
N LYS A 148 0.84 -8.96 26.74
CA LYS A 148 -0.53 -9.40 27.07
C LYS A 148 -1.60 -8.72 26.22
N GLU A 149 -1.41 -7.44 25.95
CA GLU A 149 -2.34 -6.56 25.24
C GLU A 149 -1.54 -5.54 24.42
N PHE A 150 -2.04 -5.24 23.22
CA PHE A 150 -1.37 -4.34 22.30
C PHE A 150 -2.40 -3.63 21.43
N GLN A 151 -2.08 -2.42 20.97
CA GLN A 151 -2.92 -1.73 20.00
C GLN A 151 -2.52 -2.15 18.59
N ALA A 152 -3.51 -2.44 17.75
CA ALA A 152 -3.30 -2.72 16.34
C ALA A 152 -4.10 -1.75 15.46
N LEU A 153 -3.49 -1.32 14.36
CA LEU A 153 -4.13 -0.56 13.31
C LEU A 153 -4.76 -1.52 12.31
N PHE A 154 -6.06 -1.31 12.04
CA PHE A 154 -6.80 -2.06 11.06
C PHE A 154 -6.97 -1.25 9.79
N PHE A 155 -6.67 -1.87 8.66
CA PHE A 155 -6.84 -1.26 7.34
C PHE A 155 -7.33 -2.27 6.33
N GLU A 156 -7.97 -1.77 5.29
CA GLU A 156 -8.60 -2.56 4.24
C GLU A 156 -7.93 -2.32 2.89
N VAL A 157 -7.63 -3.43 2.21
CA VAL A 157 -7.05 -3.43 0.87
C VAL A 157 -7.78 -4.45 0.01
N ALA A 158 -8.40 -3.99 -1.08
CA ALA A 158 -9.09 -4.86 -2.05
C ALA A 158 -10.06 -5.86 -1.38
N GLY A 159 -10.80 -5.41 -0.36
CA GLY A 159 -11.76 -6.24 0.39
C GLY A 159 -11.14 -7.14 1.48
N VAL A 160 -9.82 -7.15 1.65
CA VAL A 160 -9.12 -7.87 2.73
C VAL A 160 -8.74 -6.92 3.84
N THR A 161 -9.04 -7.29 5.08
CA THR A 161 -8.65 -6.53 6.27
C THR A 161 -7.36 -7.07 6.87
N PHE A 162 -6.44 -6.17 7.18
CA PHE A 162 -5.16 -6.45 7.83
C PHE A 162 -5.09 -5.71 9.16
N ALA A 163 -4.30 -6.28 10.09
CA ALA A 163 -3.95 -5.67 11.35
C ALA A 163 -2.42 -5.56 11.45
N VAL A 164 -1.93 -4.38 11.85
CA VAL A 164 -0.51 -4.12 12.13
C VAL A 164 -0.39 -3.59 13.56
N PRO A 165 0.46 -4.18 14.41
CA PRO A 165 0.74 -3.63 15.74
C PRO A 165 1.29 -2.20 15.66
N LEU A 166 0.81 -1.30 16.51
CA LEU A 166 1.30 0.09 16.54
C LEU A 166 2.77 0.18 16.93
N THR A 167 3.29 -0.82 17.65
CA THR A 167 4.71 -0.90 18.02
C THR A 167 5.63 -1.06 16.82
N GLU A 168 5.13 -1.59 15.70
CA GLU A 168 5.89 -1.80 14.46
C GLU A 168 5.47 -0.84 13.34
N LEU A 169 4.63 0.14 13.64
CA LEU A 169 4.13 1.09 12.65
C LEU A 169 5.02 2.34 12.63
N GLY A 170 5.56 2.69 11.46
CA GLY A 170 6.41 3.87 11.27
C GLY A 170 5.65 5.18 11.12
N GLY A 171 4.37 5.10 10.77
CA GLY A 171 3.52 6.26 10.50
C GLY A 171 2.54 6.00 9.37
N ILE A 172 1.65 6.97 9.13
CA ILE A 172 0.68 6.91 8.05
C ILE A 172 0.77 8.23 7.27
N HIS A 173 0.99 8.13 5.97
CA HIS A 173 1.00 9.26 5.05
C HIS A 173 -0.17 9.18 4.08
N GLN A 174 -0.58 10.32 3.55
CA GLN A 174 -1.48 10.32 2.40
C GLN A 174 -0.67 9.95 1.15
N LEU A 175 -1.24 9.11 0.28
CA LEU A 175 -0.58 8.75 -0.96
C LEU A 175 -0.55 9.97 -1.90
N GLY A 176 0.65 10.34 -2.35
CA GLY A 176 0.87 11.43 -3.28
C GLY A 176 1.31 10.94 -4.66
N GLU A 177 2.11 11.75 -5.35
CA GLU A 177 2.70 11.37 -6.63
C GLU A 177 3.74 10.27 -6.43
N VAL A 178 3.54 9.15 -7.11
CA VAL A 178 4.44 7.99 -7.06
C VAL A 178 5.18 7.88 -8.39
N SER A 179 6.50 7.86 -8.34
CA SER A 179 7.35 7.63 -9.50
C SER A 179 7.56 6.12 -9.69
N SER A 180 6.88 5.54 -10.68
CA SER A 180 7.03 4.12 -11.02
C SER A 180 8.38 3.84 -11.67
N LEU A 181 8.99 2.72 -11.30
CA LEU A 181 10.26 2.26 -11.85
C LEU A 181 10.03 1.07 -12.79
N PHE A 182 10.62 1.14 -13.98
CA PHE A 182 10.56 0.05 -14.95
C PHE A 182 11.42 -1.14 -14.52
N GLY A 183 10.94 -2.36 -14.79
CA GLY A 183 11.66 -3.60 -14.47
C GLY A 183 11.53 -4.07 -13.01
N GLN A 184 10.71 -3.39 -12.21
CA GLN A 184 10.32 -3.85 -10.88
C GLN A 184 9.12 -4.82 -10.98
N PRO A 185 8.93 -5.69 -9.97
CA PRO A 185 7.79 -6.61 -9.96
C PRO A 185 6.46 -5.85 -9.80
N ASP A 186 5.35 -6.47 -10.23
CA ASP A 186 4.05 -5.79 -10.31
C ASP A 186 3.52 -5.27 -8.96
N TRP A 187 3.93 -5.89 -7.85
CA TRP A 187 3.59 -5.44 -6.50
C TRP A 187 4.35 -4.16 -6.09
N TYR A 188 5.39 -3.75 -6.81
CA TYR A 188 6.12 -2.53 -6.55
C TYR A 188 5.53 -1.38 -7.36
N ARG A 189 4.82 -0.47 -6.68
CA ARG A 189 4.14 0.66 -7.31
C ARG A 189 5.15 1.72 -7.78
N GLY A 190 6.19 1.97 -6.98
CA GLY A 190 7.19 3.01 -7.26
C GLY A 190 7.78 3.64 -6.00
N ILE A 191 8.38 4.82 -6.16
CA ILE A 191 8.95 5.63 -5.08
C ILE A 191 8.14 6.91 -4.92
N MET A 192 7.74 7.22 -3.69
CA MET A 192 7.16 8.50 -3.31
C MET A 192 8.22 9.31 -2.55
N THR A 193 8.39 10.58 -2.91
CA THR A 193 9.28 11.48 -2.16
C THR A 193 8.40 12.50 -1.43
N SER A 194 8.56 12.61 -0.11
CA SER A 194 7.84 13.59 0.70
C SER A 194 8.78 14.19 1.73
N ARG A 195 8.81 15.52 1.84
CA ARG A 195 9.67 16.26 2.78
C ARG A 195 11.13 15.76 2.76
N GLU A 196 11.67 15.56 1.56
CA GLU A 196 13.04 15.07 1.29
C GLU A 196 13.31 13.59 1.66
N GLN A 197 12.33 12.87 2.21
CA GLN A 197 12.45 11.44 2.48
C GLN A 197 11.87 10.61 1.33
N LYS A 198 12.66 9.65 0.85
CA LYS A 198 12.25 8.69 -0.20
C LYS A 198 11.62 7.46 0.46
N MET A 199 10.42 7.14 0.03
CA MET A 199 9.65 5.99 0.51
C MET A 199 9.27 5.09 -0.67
N ASN A 200 9.54 3.80 -0.53
CA ASN A 200 9.14 2.77 -1.48
C ASN A 200 7.67 2.44 -1.26
N VAL A 201 6.86 2.56 -2.31
CA VAL A 201 5.43 2.27 -2.28
C VAL A 201 5.19 0.87 -2.83
N VAL A 202 4.61 0.03 -1.99
CA VAL A 202 4.18 -1.33 -2.33
C VAL A 202 2.68 -1.33 -2.59
N ASP A 203 2.29 -1.89 -3.73
CA ASP A 203 0.91 -2.18 -4.08
C ASP A 203 0.45 -3.42 -3.29
N THR A 204 -0.21 -3.17 -2.15
CA THR A 204 -0.61 -4.24 -1.24
C THR A 204 -1.65 -5.17 -1.86
N ALA A 205 -2.52 -4.71 -2.78
CA ALA A 205 -3.49 -5.60 -3.43
C ALA A 205 -2.79 -6.60 -4.35
N GLN A 206 -1.87 -6.12 -5.18
CA GLN A 206 -1.08 -6.98 -6.08
C GLN A 206 -0.13 -7.90 -5.30
N TRP A 207 0.40 -7.41 -4.19
CA TRP A 207 1.21 -8.24 -3.30
C TRP A 207 0.36 -9.34 -2.66
N VAL A 208 -0.84 -9.04 -2.17
CA VAL A 208 -1.70 -10.03 -1.49
C VAL A 208 -2.33 -11.03 -2.47
N MET A 209 -2.74 -10.57 -3.64
CA MET A 209 -3.41 -11.36 -4.66
C MET A 209 -2.70 -11.16 -6.01
N PRO A 210 -1.54 -11.82 -6.23
CA PRO A 210 -0.84 -11.71 -7.50
C PRO A 210 -1.70 -12.24 -8.64
N GLY A 211 -1.72 -11.50 -9.76
CA GLY A 211 -2.39 -11.90 -11.00
C GLY A 211 -3.88 -11.60 -11.07
N GLN A 212 -4.50 -11.06 -10.01
CA GLN A 212 -5.86 -10.54 -10.10
C GLN A 212 -5.83 -9.06 -10.47
N HIS A 213 -6.25 -8.77 -11.69
CA HIS A 213 -6.60 -7.40 -12.11
C HIS A 213 -7.97 -7.07 -11.54
N LEU A 214 -7.99 -6.78 -10.24
CA LEU A 214 -9.15 -6.16 -9.62
C LEU A 214 -9.21 -4.71 -10.12
N GLU A 215 -10.41 -4.20 -10.41
CA GLU A 215 -10.63 -2.76 -10.53
C GLU A 215 -10.47 -2.15 -9.14
N ILE A 216 -9.21 -1.97 -8.76
CA ILE A 216 -8.80 -1.53 -7.44
C ILE A 216 -9.05 -0.02 -7.38
N ALA A 217 -9.85 0.40 -6.40
CA ALA A 217 -10.08 1.82 -6.13
C ALA A 217 -8.74 2.54 -5.86
N ASP A 218 -8.69 3.86 -6.06
CA ASP A 218 -7.46 4.59 -5.79
C ASP A 218 -7.00 4.43 -4.34
N TYR A 219 -5.73 4.08 -4.17
CA TYR A 219 -5.07 4.08 -2.87
C TYR A 219 -5.03 5.50 -2.33
N LYS A 220 -5.42 5.65 -1.06
CA LYS A 220 -5.51 6.97 -0.40
C LYS A 220 -4.40 7.17 0.62
N TYR A 221 -3.94 6.10 1.23
CA TYR A 221 -3.00 6.14 2.35
C TYR A 221 -1.82 5.20 2.10
N LEU A 222 -0.69 5.56 2.68
CA LEU A 222 0.56 4.81 2.71
C LEU A 222 0.91 4.54 4.17
N ILE A 223 0.94 3.28 4.57
CA ILE A 223 1.30 2.85 5.93
C ILE A 223 2.77 2.48 5.95
N MET A 224 3.57 3.22 6.70
CA MET A 224 5.01 2.97 6.84
C MET A 224 5.27 1.84 7.82
N LEU A 225 6.20 0.97 7.45
CA LEU A 225 6.57 -0.23 8.20
C LEU A 225 7.83 0.05 9.04
N GLY A 226 7.66 0.15 10.36
CA GLY A 226 8.74 0.45 11.30
C GLY A 226 9.56 1.68 10.91
N GLU A 227 10.88 1.58 11.06
CA GLU A 227 11.82 2.65 10.66
C GLU A 227 12.30 2.51 9.20
N SER A 228 11.69 1.60 8.44
CA SER A 228 12.13 1.31 7.06
C SER A 228 11.55 2.34 6.07
N PRO A 229 12.17 2.49 4.89
CA PRO A 229 11.61 3.31 3.81
C PRO A 229 10.43 2.62 3.11
N TRP A 230 9.97 1.45 3.56
CA TRP A 230 8.91 0.70 2.90
C TRP A 230 7.52 1.10 3.43
N GLY A 231 6.61 1.37 2.50
CA GLY A 231 5.22 1.72 2.78
C GLY A 231 4.24 0.83 2.03
N LEU A 232 3.19 0.40 2.72
CA LEU A 232 2.07 -0.36 2.16
C LEU A 232 0.95 0.58 1.72
N ALA A 233 0.60 0.56 0.44
CA ALA A 233 -0.53 1.33 -0.07
C ALA A 233 -1.86 0.69 0.36
N CYS A 234 -2.78 1.50 0.90
CA CYS A 234 -4.11 1.04 1.34
C CYS A 234 -5.24 2.02 0.97
N HIS A 235 -6.47 1.49 0.98
CA HIS A 235 -7.66 2.23 0.54
C HIS A 235 -8.36 2.93 1.69
N HIS A 236 -8.61 2.18 2.76
CA HIS A 236 -9.37 2.62 3.91
C HIS A 236 -8.69 2.22 5.20
N LEU A 237 -8.55 3.19 6.11
CA LEU A 237 -8.12 2.97 7.48
C LEU A 237 -9.36 2.78 8.34
N LYS A 238 -9.49 1.64 9.03
CA LYS A 238 -10.61 1.37 9.94
C LYS A 238 -10.36 1.98 11.33
N GLY A 239 -9.10 2.26 11.67
CA GLY A 239 -8.70 2.84 12.95
C GLY A 239 -7.89 1.87 13.80
N THR A 240 -7.61 2.26 15.04
CA THR A 240 -6.83 1.47 15.99
C THR A 240 -7.76 0.86 17.04
N GLU A 241 -7.49 -0.39 17.43
CA GLU A 241 -8.25 -1.09 18.46
C GLU A 241 -7.28 -1.85 19.37
N LEU A 242 -7.65 -1.98 20.65
CA LEU A 242 -6.88 -2.74 21.63
C LEU A 242 -7.19 -4.23 21.47
N LEU A 243 -6.16 -5.02 21.15
CA LEU A 243 -6.24 -6.47 21.03
C LEU A 243 -5.54 -7.16 22.20
N HIS A 244 -6.15 -8.24 22.68
CA HIS A 244 -5.52 -9.16 23.61
C HIS A 244 -4.87 -10.31 22.86
N ARG A 245 -3.75 -10.83 23.41
CA ARG A 245 -3.03 -11.95 22.81
C ARG A 245 -3.91 -13.19 22.58
N ASP A 246 -4.90 -13.43 23.45
CA ASP A 246 -5.82 -14.58 23.35
C ASP A 246 -6.84 -14.48 22.21
N GLN A 247 -7.10 -13.26 21.72
CA GLN A 247 -7.99 -13.00 20.58
C GLN A 247 -7.32 -13.32 19.24
N VAL A 248 -6.00 -13.52 19.25
CA VAL A 248 -5.23 -13.84 18.06
C VAL A 248 -4.86 -15.33 18.07
N LYS A 249 -5.12 -16.01 16.97
CA LYS A 249 -4.60 -17.34 16.70
C LYS A 249 -3.20 -17.20 16.11
N TRP A 250 -2.19 -17.26 16.99
CA TRP A 250 -0.78 -17.17 16.64
C TRP A 250 -0.30 -18.39 15.87
N ARG A 251 0.72 -18.17 15.02
CA ARG A 251 1.44 -19.24 14.33
C ARG A 251 2.75 -19.53 15.04
N HIS A 252 3.14 -20.80 15.10
CA HIS A 252 4.35 -21.26 15.79
C HIS A 252 5.44 -21.77 14.84
N GLN A 253 5.15 -21.86 13.54
CA GLN A 253 6.09 -22.30 12.53
C GLN A 253 5.99 -21.38 11.33
N GLU A 254 7.15 -21.13 10.71
CA GLU A 254 7.22 -20.60 9.36
C GLU A 254 6.47 -21.56 8.45
N GLY A 255 5.33 -21.12 7.92
CA GLY A 255 4.67 -21.85 6.84
C GLY A 255 4.94 -21.17 5.52
N LYS A 256 4.05 -21.37 4.55
CA LYS A 256 4.14 -20.75 3.21
C LYS A 256 4.14 -19.21 3.18
N ARG A 257 3.92 -18.55 4.32
CA ARG A 257 3.67 -17.11 4.46
C ARG A 257 4.33 -16.62 5.76
N PRO A 258 5.62 -16.26 5.76
CA PRO A 258 6.32 -15.88 6.99
C PRO A 258 5.88 -14.51 7.53
N TRP A 259 5.41 -13.62 6.66
CA TRP A 259 4.83 -12.31 7.00
C TRP A 259 3.52 -12.38 7.80
N LEU A 260 2.89 -13.54 7.97
CA LEU A 260 1.63 -13.69 8.69
C LEU A 260 1.91 -14.17 10.12
N ALA A 261 1.81 -13.27 11.08
CA ALA A 261 2.00 -13.55 12.51
C ALA A 261 0.84 -14.38 13.09
N GLY A 262 -0.39 -14.08 12.69
CA GLY A 262 -1.58 -14.74 13.23
C GLY A 262 -2.88 -14.30 12.57
N MET A 263 -4.00 -14.87 13.04
CA MET A 263 -5.35 -14.50 12.61
C MET A 263 -6.12 -13.96 13.81
N VAL A 264 -6.70 -12.76 13.69
CA VAL A 264 -7.57 -12.18 14.72
C VAL A 264 -8.95 -12.81 14.61
N LYS A 265 -9.44 -13.41 15.70
CA LYS A 265 -10.69 -14.20 15.70
C LYS A 265 -11.94 -13.34 15.49
N GLU A 266 -12.00 -12.16 16.11
CA GLU A 266 -13.22 -11.33 16.10
C GLU A 266 -13.49 -10.68 14.74
N LYS A 267 -12.44 -10.13 14.11
CA LYS A 267 -12.54 -9.42 12.83
C LYS A 267 -12.17 -10.29 11.62
N MET A 268 -11.74 -11.53 11.85
CA MET A 268 -11.27 -12.45 10.81
C MET A 268 -10.17 -11.83 9.92
N CYS A 269 -9.32 -10.99 10.51
CA CYS A 269 -8.26 -10.30 9.79
C CYS A 269 -6.90 -10.97 10.00
N ALA A 270 -6.00 -10.72 9.06
CA ALA A 270 -4.63 -11.19 9.13
C ALA A 270 -3.77 -10.22 9.94
N LEU A 271 -3.09 -10.71 10.98
CA LEU A 271 -2.07 -9.95 11.71
C LEU A 271 -0.75 -10.05 10.96
N LEU A 272 -0.21 -8.91 10.53
CA LEU A 272 1.04 -8.82 9.79
C LEU A 272 2.23 -8.85 10.75
N HIS A 273 3.25 -9.61 10.37
CA HIS A 273 4.57 -9.59 10.96
C HIS A 273 5.44 -8.62 10.17
N VAL A 274 5.67 -7.43 10.71
CA VAL A 274 6.34 -6.35 9.96
C VAL A 274 7.78 -6.73 9.65
N ARG A 275 8.51 -7.31 10.60
CA ARG A 275 9.91 -7.71 10.40
C ARG A 275 10.11 -8.70 9.23
N GLU A 276 9.40 -9.81 9.19
CA GLU A 276 9.53 -10.73 8.05
C GLU A 276 8.95 -10.18 6.76
N LEU A 277 7.90 -9.36 6.84
CA LEU A 277 7.39 -8.67 5.67
C LEU A 277 8.48 -7.80 5.03
N LEU A 278 9.21 -7.02 5.83
CA LEU A 278 10.34 -6.21 5.36
C LEU A 278 11.44 -7.07 4.74
N LEU A 279 11.81 -8.18 5.38
CA LEU A 279 12.82 -9.09 4.83
C LEU A 279 12.41 -9.67 3.46
N LEU A 280 11.11 -9.92 3.23
CA LEU A 280 10.61 -10.36 1.93
C LEU A 280 10.67 -9.24 0.88
N LEU A 281 10.26 -8.03 1.25
CA LEU A 281 10.28 -6.86 0.37
C LEU A 281 11.71 -6.50 -0.06
N GLU A 282 12.66 -6.55 0.88
CA GLU A 282 14.08 -6.33 0.60
C GLU A 282 14.67 -7.38 -0.34
N ARG A 283 14.19 -8.63 -0.27
CA ARG A 283 14.60 -9.71 -1.18
C ARG A 283 13.90 -9.62 -2.55
N GLY A 284 12.92 -8.74 -2.71
CA GLY A 284 12.13 -8.62 -3.94
C GLY A 284 11.15 -9.79 -4.15
N VAL A 285 10.75 -10.46 -3.08
CA VAL A 285 9.96 -11.70 -3.13
C VAL A 285 8.49 -11.41 -2.88
N ASN A 286 7.59 -12.07 -3.61
CA ASN A 286 6.16 -11.89 -3.43
C ASN A 286 5.62 -12.65 -2.19
N ILE A 287 4.33 -12.49 -1.87
CA ILE A 287 3.61 -13.10 -0.73
C ILE A 287 3.80 -14.61 -0.56
N GLU A 288 4.12 -15.33 -1.65
CA GLU A 288 4.36 -16.78 -1.67
C GLU A 288 5.80 -17.18 -1.36
N GLY A 289 6.72 -16.24 -1.18
CA GLY A 289 8.14 -16.56 -1.02
C GLY A 289 8.82 -16.95 -2.33
N ARG A 290 8.28 -16.51 -3.48
CA ARG A 290 8.80 -16.76 -4.84
C ARG A 290 9.17 -15.49 -5.57
#